data_AF-A0A960EZP4-F1
#
_entry.id   AF-A0A960EZP4-F1
#
_cell.length_a   1.000
_cell.length_b   1.000
_cell.length_c   1.000
_cell.angle_alpha   90.00
_cell.angle_beta   90.00
_cell.angle_gamma   90.00
#
_symmetry.space_group_name_H-M   'P 1'
#
loop_
_entity.id
_entity.type
_entity.pdbx_description
1 polymer ?
#
loop_
_entity_poly.entity_id
_entity_poly.type
_entity_poly.pdbx_seq_one_letter_code
_entity_poly.pdbx_strand_id
1 'polypeptide(L)'
;MSDDPRDDTAPDEATTDAVPGSTLLLAEPGEPDPDLPAAGEPSDDPLRRIGRRIVRRPTEWLHRPWPAERLVQYFTAVTVLLGCTLAIMKVVHLDLIFSDNTPTGGDMGAHVLGPAELRDNLLPHFQLSGWSNSWYNGFPLYRFYMLPPALLIVLLNVIMPYGIAFKVVVVLGIFTLPFSCWAFGRLARFRYPVPELMALAAMLFLFDESFSIYGGNVKSTMAGEFSFSIALSLGILGLGLFARGLETGKHRGKAAMIIALAMLSHGLVMLVWPFLLLIMWLVWMDRTRFVYGLTTLLTAGLLTAFWSVPFLLGTKYMTDMKYGFRPSGPNDSFWDMFFPWTPFLDLLVTGFALVGFVVAVMKRNLNGAFLGIACIFLMAFTYVAKDSLPIIGLLWNPRLLPFLYLLRLLLMMYGIAETARFLVRGVQMRPLTVRTEWITGLVTFCLVG
;
A
#
# COMPACT_ATOMS: atom_id res chain seq x y z
N MET A 1 -19.48 59.71 30.94
CA MET A 1 -18.92 61.06 31.18
C MET A 1 -17.68 61.13 30.30
N SER A 2 -17.85 61.34 28.99
CA SER A 2 -18.01 62.64 28.31
C SER A 2 -16.70 63.44 28.44
N ASP A 3 -15.92 63.74 27.40
CA ASP A 3 -16.31 64.24 26.08
C ASP A 3 -15.32 63.87 24.96
N ASP A 4 -15.89 63.66 23.77
CA ASP A 4 -15.31 63.76 22.42
C ASP A 4 -15.37 65.25 22.00
N PRO A 5 -14.53 65.75 21.08
CA PRO A 5 -15.09 65.89 19.74
C PRO A 5 -14.11 65.64 18.58
N ARG A 6 -14.71 65.10 17.51
CA ARG A 6 -14.21 64.96 16.13
C ARG A 6 -14.36 66.25 15.34
N ASP A 7 -13.49 66.43 14.34
CA ASP A 7 -13.72 66.86 12.95
C ASP A 7 -12.37 67.40 12.40
N ASP A 8 -12.01 67.39 11.11
CA ASP A 8 -12.44 66.72 9.89
C ASP A 8 -11.31 67.01 8.87
N THR A 9 -11.42 66.51 7.64
CA THR A 9 -10.68 66.92 6.41
C THR A 9 -9.31 66.25 6.09
N ALA A 10 -9.36 65.33 5.12
CA ALA A 10 -8.33 65.18 4.08
C ALA A 10 -8.61 66.25 2.98
N PRO A 11 -7.63 66.70 2.15
CA PRO A 11 -7.06 65.84 1.09
C PRO A 11 -5.59 66.13 0.67
N ASP A 12 -5.09 65.21 -0.17
CA ASP A 12 -4.14 65.37 -1.28
C ASP A 12 -2.63 65.66 -1.11
N GLU A 13 -1.90 64.93 -1.99
CA GLU A 13 -0.56 65.16 -2.55
C GLU A 13 0.68 65.04 -1.65
N ALA A 14 1.33 63.87 -1.73
CA ALA A 14 2.72 63.69 -1.29
C ALA A 14 3.66 63.63 -2.50
N THR A 15 4.35 64.74 -2.72
CA THR A 15 5.56 64.88 -3.53
C THR A 15 6.77 64.26 -2.81
N THR A 16 7.71 63.88 -3.67
CA THR A 16 9.07 63.38 -3.47
C THR A 16 9.91 64.08 -2.39
N ASP A 17 10.75 63.32 -1.69
CA ASP A 17 12.09 63.80 -1.34
C ASP A 17 13.12 62.66 -1.26
N ALA A 18 14.28 62.94 -1.85
CA ALA A 18 15.41 62.05 -2.07
C ALA A 18 16.42 62.09 -0.90
N VAL A 19 17.20 61.02 -0.72
CA VAL A 19 18.49 61.06 0.01
C VAL A 19 19.55 60.25 -0.78
N PRO A 20 20.78 60.79 -0.98
CA PRO A 20 21.79 60.21 -1.87
C PRO A 20 22.90 59.41 -1.16
N GLY A 21 23.39 58.38 -1.87
CA GLY A 21 24.81 58.07 -2.06
C GLY A 21 25.64 57.48 -0.90
N SER A 22 25.95 56.17 -1.00
CA SER A 22 27.28 55.66 -0.59
C SER A 22 27.77 54.57 -1.56
N THR A 23 28.74 55.01 -2.36
CA THR A 23 29.90 54.38 -2.99
C THR A 23 29.97 52.85 -3.15
N LEU A 24 30.05 52.46 -4.43
CA LEU A 24 30.45 51.19 -5.02
C LEU A 24 31.72 50.56 -4.41
N LEU A 25 31.59 49.31 -3.94
CA LEU A 25 32.67 48.33 -3.89
C LEU A 25 32.48 47.35 -5.05
N LEU A 26 33.47 47.30 -5.94
CA LEU A 26 33.54 46.38 -7.08
C LEU A 26 33.63 44.94 -6.57
N ALA A 27 32.58 44.14 -6.81
CA ALA A 27 32.61 42.70 -6.61
C ALA A 27 33.24 42.04 -7.85
N GLU A 28 34.20 41.15 -7.62
CA GLU A 28 34.78 40.30 -8.66
C GLU A 28 33.70 39.42 -9.32
N PRO A 29 33.81 39.11 -10.63
CA PRO A 29 32.86 38.24 -11.30
C PRO A 29 32.97 36.82 -10.73
N GLY A 30 31.96 36.42 -9.95
CA GLY A 30 31.81 35.06 -9.45
C GLY A 30 31.66 34.05 -10.60
N GLU A 31 32.14 32.83 -10.35
CA GLU A 31 31.95 31.68 -11.24
C GLU A 31 30.48 31.54 -11.67
N PRO A 32 30.21 31.26 -12.95
CA PRO A 32 28.85 31.14 -13.46
C PRO A 32 28.13 29.96 -12.80
N ASP A 33 26.94 30.22 -12.27
CA ASP A 33 26.00 29.24 -11.74
C ASP A 33 25.64 28.21 -12.85
N PRO A 34 25.94 26.91 -12.67
CA PRO A 34 25.68 25.89 -13.68
C PRO A 34 24.18 25.64 -13.94
N ASP A 35 23.28 26.23 -13.14
CA ASP A 35 21.83 26.10 -13.30
C ASP A 35 21.17 27.33 -13.97
N LEU A 36 21.93 28.38 -14.33
CA LEU A 36 21.43 29.51 -15.12
C LEU A 36 21.58 29.22 -16.63
N PRO A 37 20.49 29.12 -17.40
CA PRO A 37 20.59 28.93 -18.84
C PRO A 37 21.27 30.15 -19.47
N ALA A 38 22.35 29.91 -20.20
CA ALA A 38 22.99 30.93 -21.03
C ALA A 38 21.93 31.53 -21.97
N ALA A 39 21.86 32.86 -22.02
CA ALA A 39 20.94 33.57 -22.89
C ALA A 39 21.24 33.21 -24.36
N GLY A 40 20.43 32.33 -24.95
CA GLY A 40 20.55 31.92 -26.35
C GLY A 40 20.38 30.43 -26.66
N GLU A 41 20.21 29.53 -25.69
CA GLU A 41 19.94 28.13 -26.02
C GLU A 41 18.50 27.88 -26.50
N PRO A 42 18.29 27.12 -27.59
CA PRO A 42 16.96 26.82 -28.10
C PRO A 42 16.15 26.05 -27.04
N SER A 43 14.87 26.39 -26.92
CA SER A 43 13.94 25.77 -25.96
C SER A 43 14.05 24.25 -26.00
N ASP A 44 14.69 23.67 -24.98
CA ASP A 44 14.96 22.24 -24.87
C ASP A 44 13.65 21.44 -25.04
N ASP A 45 13.56 20.67 -26.14
CA ASP A 45 12.41 19.86 -26.52
C ASP A 45 11.91 19.00 -25.32
N PRO A 46 10.61 19.05 -24.96
CA PRO A 46 10.02 18.24 -23.90
C PRO A 46 10.40 16.75 -23.99
N LEU A 47 10.49 16.20 -25.21
CA LEU A 47 10.86 14.81 -25.45
C LEU A 47 12.33 14.55 -25.11
N ARG A 48 13.24 15.48 -25.47
CA ARG A 48 14.65 15.41 -25.06
C ARG A 48 14.82 15.51 -23.54
N ARG A 49 14.05 16.37 -22.86
CA ARG A 49 14.07 16.47 -21.39
C ARG A 49 13.60 15.17 -20.72
N ILE A 50 12.57 14.53 -21.26
CA ILE A 50 12.08 13.23 -20.79
C ILE A 50 13.15 12.15 -21.04
N GLY A 51 13.72 12.09 -22.26
CA GLY A 51 14.79 11.18 -22.62
C GLY A 51 16.01 11.30 -21.69
N ARG A 52 16.49 12.52 -21.45
CA ARG A 52 17.57 12.77 -20.49
C ARG A 52 17.22 12.28 -19.09
N ARG A 53 15.99 12.50 -18.59
CA ARG A 53 15.56 12.01 -17.26
C ARG A 53 15.50 10.48 -17.17
N ILE A 54 15.07 9.82 -18.25
CA ILE A 54 14.97 8.36 -18.33
C ILE A 54 16.36 7.72 -18.30
N VAL A 55 17.35 8.31 -18.99
CA VAL A 55 18.73 7.79 -19.03
C VAL A 55 19.51 8.19 -17.77
N ARG A 56 19.39 9.45 -17.33
CA ARG A 56 20.21 10.00 -16.25
C ARG A 56 20.05 9.25 -14.93
N ARG A 57 18.84 8.84 -14.55
CA ARG A 57 18.61 8.17 -13.25
C ARG A 57 19.24 6.77 -13.17
N PRO A 58 19.06 5.87 -14.15
CA PRO A 58 19.81 4.62 -14.24
C PRO A 58 21.32 4.83 -14.29
N THR A 59 21.79 5.77 -15.10
CA THR A 59 23.23 6.07 -15.26
C THR A 59 23.84 6.58 -13.95
N GLU A 60 23.22 7.55 -13.29
CA GLU A 60 23.63 8.02 -11.96
C GLU A 60 23.60 6.89 -10.92
N TRP A 61 22.58 6.03 -10.94
CA TRP A 61 22.50 4.91 -10.00
C TRP A 61 23.61 3.89 -10.19
N LEU A 62 23.98 3.62 -11.45
CA LEU A 62 25.03 2.70 -11.84
C LEU A 62 26.41 3.23 -11.47
N HIS A 63 26.66 4.52 -11.71
CA HIS A 63 27.95 5.17 -11.41
C HIS A 63 28.13 5.56 -9.95
N ARG A 64 27.07 5.57 -9.13
CA ARG A 64 27.21 5.79 -7.68
C ARG A 64 28.01 4.65 -7.04
N PRO A 65 28.85 4.94 -6.02
CA PRO A 65 29.62 3.91 -5.34
C PRO A 65 28.71 2.83 -4.74
N TRP A 66 29.20 1.59 -4.82
CA TRP A 66 28.54 0.37 -4.33
C TRP A 66 29.32 -0.18 -3.13
N PRO A 67 29.20 0.44 -1.95
CA PRO A 67 29.81 -0.11 -0.74
C PRO A 67 29.19 -1.47 -0.41
N ALA A 68 29.91 -2.27 0.38
CA ALA A 68 29.51 -3.63 0.74
C ALA A 68 28.10 -3.68 1.34
N GLU A 69 27.69 -2.72 2.19
CA GLU A 69 26.34 -2.73 2.77
C GLU A 69 25.25 -2.54 1.70
N ARG A 70 25.49 -1.69 0.70
CA ARG A 70 24.54 -1.45 -0.39
C ARG A 70 24.40 -2.69 -1.27
N LEU A 71 25.51 -3.39 -1.54
CA LEU A 71 25.50 -4.65 -2.29
C LEU A 71 24.70 -5.71 -1.53
N VAL A 72 24.98 -5.92 -0.25
CA VAL A 72 24.25 -6.89 0.58
C VAL A 72 22.76 -6.58 0.60
N GLN A 73 22.36 -5.34 0.88
CA GLN A 73 20.94 -4.97 0.90
C GLN A 73 20.26 -5.19 -0.45
N TYR A 74 20.93 -4.86 -1.55
CA TYR A 74 20.40 -5.04 -2.89
C TYR A 74 20.22 -6.52 -3.25
N PHE A 75 21.27 -7.34 -3.07
CA PHE A 75 21.20 -8.77 -3.35
C PHE A 75 20.23 -9.50 -2.43
N THR A 76 20.14 -9.14 -1.15
CA THR A 76 19.12 -9.70 -0.25
C THR A 76 17.72 -9.37 -0.76
N ALA A 77 17.44 -8.12 -1.15
CA ALA A 77 16.13 -7.73 -1.68
C ALA A 77 15.79 -8.47 -2.98
N VAL A 78 16.74 -8.57 -3.92
CA VAL A 78 16.55 -9.31 -5.18
C VAL A 78 16.31 -10.79 -4.91
N THR A 79 17.14 -11.44 -4.09
CA THR A 79 17.02 -12.86 -3.77
C THR A 79 15.69 -13.16 -3.08
N VAL A 80 15.27 -12.33 -2.12
CA VAL A 80 13.99 -12.51 -1.43
C VAL A 80 12.82 -12.34 -2.40
N LEU A 81 12.78 -11.27 -3.19
CA LEU A 81 11.68 -11.03 -4.12
C LEU A 81 11.62 -12.10 -5.22
N LEU A 82 12.77 -12.48 -5.79
CA LEU A 82 12.85 -13.56 -6.77
C LEU A 82 12.40 -14.89 -6.15
N GLY A 83 12.85 -15.19 -4.93
CA GLY A 83 12.43 -16.37 -4.18
C GLY A 83 10.91 -16.41 -3.96
N CYS A 84 10.31 -15.29 -3.55
CA CYS A 84 8.85 -15.15 -3.44
C CYS A 84 8.15 -15.41 -4.79
N THR A 85 8.61 -14.77 -5.87
CA THR A 85 8.04 -14.95 -7.21
C THR A 85 8.12 -16.41 -7.67
N LEU A 86 9.28 -17.06 -7.51
CA LEU A 86 9.46 -18.46 -7.90
C LEU A 86 8.58 -19.42 -7.07
N ALA A 87 8.43 -19.15 -5.77
CA ALA A 87 7.54 -19.92 -4.91
C ALA A 87 6.07 -19.77 -5.35
N ILE A 88 5.64 -18.55 -5.67
CA ILE A 88 4.29 -18.30 -6.21
C ILE A 88 4.09 -19.03 -7.53
N MET A 89 5.05 -18.94 -8.47
CA MET A 89 4.98 -19.63 -9.77
C MET A 89 4.73 -21.13 -9.63
N LYS A 90 5.34 -21.77 -8.61
CA LYS A 90 5.12 -23.19 -8.33
C LYS A 90 3.71 -23.50 -7.84
N VAL A 91 3.08 -22.60 -7.09
CA VAL A 91 1.73 -22.80 -6.52
C VAL A 91 0.63 -22.48 -7.53
N VAL A 92 0.81 -21.46 -8.37
CA VAL A 92 -0.25 -21.02 -9.31
C VAL A 92 -0.30 -21.81 -10.62
N HIS A 93 0.67 -22.69 -10.88
CA HIS A 93 0.76 -23.52 -12.10
C HIS A 93 0.68 -22.70 -13.40
N LEU A 94 1.81 -22.09 -13.80
CA LEU A 94 1.86 -21.19 -14.98
C LEU A 94 1.36 -21.82 -16.28
N ASP A 95 1.56 -23.12 -16.46
CA ASP A 95 1.05 -23.88 -17.61
C ASP A 95 -0.48 -23.79 -17.72
N LEU A 96 -1.19 -23.83 -16.58
CA LEU A 96 -2.63 -23.66 -16.52
C LEU A 96 -3.07 -22.20 -16.70
N ILE A 97 -2.23 -21.23 -16.34
CA ILE A 97 -2.53 -19.81 -16.58
C ILE A 97 -2.49 -19.49 -18.08
N PHE A 98 -1.53 -20.07 -18.81
CA PHE A 98 -1.35 -19.83 -20.24
C PHE A 98 -2.08 -20.81 -21.16
N SER A 99 -2.85 -21.76 -20.62
CA SER A 99 -3.75 -22.58 -21.44
C SER A 99 -4.90 -21.73 -21.99
N ASP A 100 -5.30 -21.94 -23.24
CA ASP A 100 -6.43 -21.20 -23.82
C ASP A 100 -7.77 -21.85 -23.41
N ASN A 101 -8.19 -21.55 -22.18
CA ASN A 101 -9.48 -21.96 -21.64
C ASN A 101 -10.06 -20.90 -20.70
N THR A 102 -11.37 -20.95 -20.52
CA THR A 102 -12.10 -20.06 -19.62
C THR A 102 -11.89 -20.51 -18.17
N PRO A 103 -11.51 -19.61 -17.25
CA PRO A 103 -11.39 -19.96 -15.84
C PRO A 103 -12.75 -20.29 -15.22
N THR A 104 -12.75 -21.19 -14.24
CA THR A 104 -13.94 -21.63 -13.50
C THR A 104 -13.58 -21.93 -12.05
N GLY A 105 -14.58 -22.25 -11.22
CA GLY A 105 -14.43 -22.56 -9.79
C GLY A 105 -14.89 -21.41 -8.88
N GLY A 106 -15.68 -21.73 -7.85
CA GLY A 106 -16.29 -20.72 -6.98
C GLY A 106 -17.05 -19.65 -7.79
N ASP A 107 -16.87 -18.39 -7.43
CA ASP A 107 -17.48 -17.24 -8.13
C ASP A 107 -16.75 -16.91 -9.44
N MET A 108 -15.57 -17.48 -9.70
CA MET A 108 -14.73 -17.17 -10.87
C MET A 108 -15.48 -17.31 -12.20
N GLY A 109 -16.33 -18.33 -12.31
CA GLY A 109 -17.14 -18.59 -13.51
C GLY A 109 -18.20 -17.51 -13.78
N ALA A 110 -18.63 -16.75 -12.78
CA ALA A 110 -19.56 -15.64 -12.96
C ALA A 110 -18.82 -14.37 -13.44
N HIS A 111 -17.55 -14.20 -13.06
CA HIS A 111 -16.79 -13.00 -13.39
C HIS A 111 -16.41 -12.89 -14.86
N VAL A 112 -16.36 -13.98 -15.61
CA VAL A 112 -15.95 -13.98 -17.03
C VAL A 112 -16.95 -13.29 -17.95
N LEU A 113 -18.20 -13.11 -17.54
CA LEU A 113 -19.18 -12.35 -18.33
C LEU A 113 -18.84 -10.84 -18.35
N GLY A 114 -18.53 -10.27 -17.19
CA GLY A 114 -18.44 -8.83 -17.01
C GLY A 114 -17.48 -8.14 -18.00
N PRO A 115 -16.20 -8.55 -18.08
CA PRO A 115 -15.24 -7.91 -18.97
C PRO A 115 -15.58 -8.10 -20.46
N ALA A 116 -16.22 -9.22 -20.83
CA ALA A 116 -16.69 -9.44 -22.19
C ALA A 116 -17.82 -8.46 -22.56
N GLU A 117 -18.83 -8.32 -21.69
CA GLU A 117 -19.90 -7.33 -21.85
C GLU A 117 -19.38 -5.89 -21.86
N LEU A 118 -18.37 -5.59 -21.03
CA LEU A 118 -17.67 -4.29 -21.02
C LEU A 118 -17.04 -3.99 -22.38
N ARG A 119 -16.34 -4.97 -22.96
CA ARG A 119 -15.66 -4.88 -24.25
C ARG A 119 -16.65 -4.71 -25.40
N ASP A 120 -17.69 -5.54 -25.44
CA ASP A 120 -18.55 -5.69 -26.62
C ASP A 120 -19.69 -4.66 -26.65
N ASN A 121 -20.20 -4.25 -25.48
CA ASN A 121 -21.42 -3.45 -25.40
C ASN A 121 -21.23 -2.07 -24.75
N LEU A 122 -20.32 -1.91 -23.79
CA LEU A 122 -20.20 -0.64 -23.03
C LEU A 122 -19.11 0.28 -23.58
N LEU A 123 -17.87 -0.21 -23.72
CA LEU A 123 -16.73 0.60 -24.17
C LEU A 123 -16.91 1.20 -25.58
N PRO A 124 -17.53 0.52 -26.57
CA PRO A 124 -17.82 1.13 -27.87
C PRO A 124 -18.72 2.37 -27.79
N HIS A 125 -19.49 2.49 -26.72
CA HIS A 125 -20.38 3.62 -26.44
C HIS A 125 -19.80 4.59 -25.40
N PHE A 126 -18.51 4.48 -25.08
CA PHE A 126 -17.81 5.27 -24.06
C PHE A 126 -18.43 5.15 -22.66
N GLN A 127 -19.01 3.99 -22.33
CA GLN A 127 -19.62 3.70 -21.05
C GLN A 127 -18.71 2.83 -20.18
N LEU A 128 -18.66 3.15 -18.88
CA LEU A 128 -17.95 2.36 -17.86
C LEU A 128 -18.90 1.52 -16.99
N SER A 129 -20.19 1.72 -17.14
CA SER A 129 -21.27 0.96 -16.49
C SER A 129 -22.53 1.09 -17.34
N GLY A 130 -23.43 0.12 -17.27
CA GLY A 130 -24.64 0.11 -18.09
C GLY A 130 -25.56 -1.05 -17.76
N TRP A 131 -26.53 -1.32 -18.64
CA TRP A 131 -27.47 -2.43 -18.49
C TRP A 131 -27.00 -3.62 -19.34
N SER A 132 -26.89 -4.79 -18.72
CA SER A 132 -26.65 -6.05 -19.42
C SER A 132 -27.95 -6.83 -19.49
N ASN A 133 -28.26 -7.45 -20.63
CA ASN A 133 -29.44 -8.31 -20.82
C ASN A 133 -29.14 -9.80 -20.61
N SER A 134 -27.94 -10.16 -20.13
CA SER A 134 -27.45 -11.55 -20.17
C SER A 134 -28.22 -12.48 -19.21
N TRP A 135 -28.74 -11.99 -18.09
CA TRP A 135 -29.53 -12.78 -17.11
C TRP A 135 -30.73 -12.00 -16.55
N TYR A 136 -31.75 -12.74 -16.09
CA TYR A 136 -32.88 -12.24 -15.28
C TYR A 136 -33.60 -10.98 -15.81
N ASN A 137 -33.81 -10.88 -17.14
CA ASN A 137 -34.36 -9.68 -17.81
C ASN A 137 -33.48 -8.43 -17.68
N GLY A 138 -32.23 -8.64 -17.31
CA GLY A 138 -31.14 -7.70 -17.25
C GLY A 138 -30.79 -7.18 -15.86
N PHE A 139 -29.58 -6.63 -15.73
CA PHE A 139 -29.05 -6.11 -14.47
C PHE A 139 -28.00 -5.00 -14.73
N PRO A 140 -27.78 -4.09 -13.75
CA PRO A 140 -26.81 -3.02 -13.90
C PRO A 140 -25.37 -3.54 -13.74
N LEU A 141 -24.62 -3.56 -14.83
CA LEU A 141 -23.22 -4.00 -14.88
C LEU A 141 -22.26 -2.86 -14.47
N TYR A 142 -21.25 -3.18 -13.65
CA TYR A 142 -20.25 -2.26 -13.07
C TYR A 142 -20.79 -1.10 -12.23
N ARG A 143 -22.09 -1.06 -11.95
CA ARG A 143 -22.66 -0.11 -10.99
C ARG A 143 -22.29 -0.45 -9.55
N PHE A 144 -22.29 -1.74 -9.23
CA PHE A 144 -22.00 -2.27 -7.88
C PHE A 144 -20.79 -3.20 -7.88
N TYR A 145 -20.00 -3.20 -8.96
CA TYR A 145 -18.93 -4.16 -9.21
C TYR A 145 -17.61 -3.50 -9.62
N MET A 146 -16.49 -4.21 -9.45
CA MET A 146 -15.14 -3.67 -9.61
C MET A 146 -14.79 -3.38 -11.07
N LEU A 147 -14.34 -2.16 -11.37
CA LEU A 147 -14.07 -1.72 -12.74
C LEU A 147 -12.62 -1.90 -13.22
N PRO A 148 -11.57 -1.48 -12.47
CA PRO A 148 -10.20 -1.51 -12.98
C PRO A 148 -9.66 -2.90 -13.35
N PRO A 149 -9.88 -3.97 -12.56
CA PRO A 149 -9.48 -5.32 -12.97
C PRO A 149 -10.13 -5.75 -14.29
N ALA A 150 -11.40 -5.42 -14.50
CA ALA A 150 -12.10 -5.75 -15.74
C ALA A 150 -11.53 -4.98 -16.95
N LEU A 151 -11.26 -3.69 -16.80
CA LEU A 151 -10.60 -2.89 -17.84
C LEU A 151 -9.22 -3.46 -18.18
N LEU A 152 -8.47 -3.92 -17.19
CA LEU A 152 -7.17 -4.55 -17.43
C LEU A 152 -7.30 -5.87 -18.20
N ILE A 153 -8.33 -6.68 -17.92
CA ILE A 153 -8.62 -7.90 -18.68
C ILE A 153 -8.92 -7.56 -20.14
N VAL A 154 -9.78 -6.57 -20.40
CA VAL A 154 -10.11 -6.13 -21.76
C VAL A 154 -8.88 -5.60 -22.48
N LEU A 155 -8.04 -4.81 -21.80
CA LEU A 155 -6.79 -4.29 -22.37
C LEU A 155 -5.82 -5.41 -22.77
N LEU A 156 -5.61 -6.40 -21.90
CA LEU A 156 -4.74 -7.53 -22.22
C LEU A 156 -5.35 -8.41 -23.32
N ASN A 157 -6.68 -8.53 -23.37
CA ASN A 157 -7.36 -9.31 -24.40
C ASN A 157 -7.12 -8.78 -25.83
N VAL A 158 -6.66 -7.53 -26.00
CA VAL A 158 -6.25 -7.01 -27.31
C VAL A 158 -5.08 -7.78 -27.90
N ILE A 159 -4.18 -8.32 -27.07
CA ILE A 159 -2.93 -8.96 -27.50
C ILE A 159 -2.84 -10.45 -27.14
N MET A 160 -3.80 -11.00 -26.41
CA MET A 160 -3.84 -12.42 -26.04
C MET A 160 -5.28 -12.95 -25.89
N PRO A 161 -5.50 -14.27 -26.02
CA PRO A 161 -6.81 -14.88 -25.85
C PRO A 161 -7.49 -14.50 -24.53
N TYR A 162 -8.82 -14.40 -24.54
CA TYR A 162 -9.60 -13.88 -23.41
C TYR A 162 -9.38 -14.66 -22.11
N GLY A 163 -9.37 -15.99 -22.19
CA GLY A 163 -9.12 -16.85 -21.03
C GLY A 163 -7.75 -16.63 -20.40
N ILE A 164 -6.72 -16.44 -21.22
CA ILE A 164 -5.36 -16.14 -20.77
C ILE A 164 -5.29 -14.74 -20.15
N ALA A 165 -5.82 -13.72 -20.82
CA ALA A 165 -5.89 -12.35 -20.30
C ALA A 165 -6.56 -12.31 -18.92
N PHE A 166 -7.69 -13.01 -18.78
CA PHE A 166 -8.42 -13.12 -17.54
C PHE A 166 -7.56 -13.75 -16.43
N LYS A 167 -6.97 -14.93 -16.68
CA LYS A 167 -6.16 -15.65 -15.69
C LYS A 167 -4.90 -14.89 -15.27
N VAL A 168 -4.27 -14.18 -16.19
CA VAL A 168 -3.12 -13.30 -15.89
C VAL A 168 -3.52 -12.20 -14.90
N VAL A 169 -4.68 -11.56 -15.10
CA VAL A 169 -5.18 -10.54 -14.16
C VAL A 169 -5.56 -11.17 -12.82
N VAL A 170 -6.17 -12.36 -12.81
CA VAL A 170 -6.55 -13.07 -11.58
C VAL A 170 -5.35 -13.24 -10.64
N VAL A 171 -4.19 -13.64 -11.16
CA VAL A 171 -3.00 -13.89 -10.33
C VAL A 171 -2.18 -12.62 -10.04
N LEU A 172 -2.50 -11.49 -10.66
CA LEU A 172 -1.72 -10.25 -10.54
C LEU A 172 -1.56 -9.79 -9.08
N GLY A 173 -2.62 -9.87 -8.29
CA GLY A 173 -2.57 -9.52 -6.86
C GLY A 173 -1.59 -10.39 -6.08
N ILE A 174 -1.61 -11.70 -6.33
CA ILE A 174 -0.73 -12.68 -5.69
C ILE A 174 0.74 -12.37 -6.01
N PHE A 175 1.06 -12.14 -7.29
CA PHE A 175 2.44 -11.85 -7.71
C PHE A 175 2.96 -10.50 -7.23
N THR A 176 2.09 -9.49 -7.14
CA THR A 176 2.50 -8.13 -6.78
C THR A 176 2.57 -7.89 -5.28
N LEU A 177 1.84 -8.66 -4.45
CA LEU A 177 1.75 -8.40 -3.01
C LEU A 177 3.12 -8.43 -2.29
N PRO A 178 4.04 -9.40 -2.53
CA PRO A 178 5.36 -9.39 -1.88
C PRO A 178 6.17 -8.14 -2.23
N PHE A 179 6.12 -7.71 -3.49
CA PHE A 179 6.75 -6.45 -3.92
C PHE A 179 6.10 -5.25 -3.24
N SER A 180 4.77 -5.20 -3.15
CA SER A 180 4.05 -4.12 -2.48
C SER A 180 4.40 -4.01 -0.99
N CYS A 181 4.50 -5.13 -0.27
CA CYS A 181 4.93 -5.16 1.12
C CYS A 181 6.40 -4.75 1.31
N TRP A 182 7.30 -5.19 0.43
CA TRP A 182 8.68 -4.70 0.39
C TRP A 182 8.74 -3.19 0.13
N ALA A 183 8.00 -2.72 -0.88
CA ALA A 183 7.94 -1.33 -1.26
C ALA A 183 7.35 -0.46 -0.14
N PHE A 184 6.32 -0.93 0.56
CA PHE A 184 5.82 -0.30 1.78
C PHE A 184 6.95 -0.15 2.81
N GLY A 185 7.67 -1.23 3.12
CA GLY A 185 8.81 -1.21 4.04
C GLY A 185 9.86 -0.17 3.66
N ARG A 186 10.24 -0.11 2.37
CA ARG A 186 11.22 0.85 1.85
C ARG A 186 10.72 2.29 1.88
N LEU A 187 9.49 2.54 1.42
CA LEU A 187 8.89 3.86 1.33
C LEU A 187 8.61 4.45 2.72
N ALA A 188 8.21 3.59 3.67
CA ALA A 188 8.04 3.93 5.08
C ALA A 188 9.38 4.02 5.86
N ARG A 189 10.53 3.85 5.19
CA ARG A 189 11.89 3.90 5.76
C ARG A 189 12.13 2.97 6.95
N PHE A 190 11.53 1.78 6.92
CA PHE A 190 11.95 0.75 7.86
C PHE A 190 13.41 0.37 7.59
N ARG A 191 14.19 0.21 8.65
CA ARG A 191 15.62 -0.13 8.55
C ARG A 191 15.80 -1.56 8.06
N TYR A 192 16.81 -1.78 7.22
CA TYR A 192 17.23 -3.12 6.80
C TYR A 192 17.43 -4.05 8.02
N PRO A 193 16.93 -5.30 7.99
CA PRO A 193 16.32 -6.02 6.86
C PRO A 193 14.78 -6.03 6.86
N VAL A 194 14.12 -5.10 7.54
CA VAL A 194 12.65 -5.13 7.72
C VAL A 194 11.88 -5.12 6.38
N PRO A 195 12.22 -4.28 5.37
CA PRO A 195 11.51 -4.32 4.09
C PRO A 195 11.56 -5.69 3.40
N GLU A 196 12.70 -6.37 3.47
CA GLU A 196 12.88 -7.71 2.91
C GLU A 196 12.05 -8.73 3.69
N LEU A 197 12.04 -8.66 5.02
CA LEU A 197 11.18 -9.52 5.84
C LEU A 197 9.68 -9.27 5.60
N MET A 198 9.27 -8.03 5.31
CA MET A 198 7.88 -7.71 4.95
C MET A 198 7.44 -8.39 3.64
N ALA A 199 8.35 -8.62 2.69
CA ALA A 199 8.06 -9.44 1.51
C ALA A 199 7.78 -10.90 1.89
N LEU A 200 8.52 -11.44 2.87
CA LEU A 200 8.30 -12.79 3.40
C LEU A 200 6.99 -12.88 4.20
N ALA A 201 6.59 -11.83 4.92
CA ALA A 201 5.27 -11.77 5.56
C ALA A 201 4.13 -11.88 4.54
N ALA A 202 4.26 -11.25 3.37
CA ALA A 202 3.31 -11.43 2.29
C ALA A 202 3.23 -12.89 1.82
N MET A 203 4.35 -13.62 1.77
CA MET A 203 4.34 -15.04 1.43
C MET A 203 3.59 -15.88 2.47
N LEU A 204 3.85 -15.64 3.76
CA LEU A 204 3.11 -16.31 4.85
C LEU A 204 1.60 -16.05 4.73
N PHE A 205 1.21 -14.81 4.42
CA PHE A 205 -0.18 -14.43 4.21
C PHE A 205 -0.79 -15.08 2.95
N LEU A 206 -0.05 -15.12 1.83
CA LEU A 206 -0.55 -15.68 0.58
C LEU A 206 -0.81 -17.19 0.68
N PHE A 207 0.06 -17.91 1.39
CA PHE A 207 -0.03 -19.35 1.58
C PHE A 207 -0.77 -19.77 2.85
N ASP A 208 -1.39 -18.82 3.55
CA ASP A 208 -2.24 -19.13 4.68
C ASP A 208 -3.51 -19.85 4.21
N GLU A 209 -3.70 -21.09 4.65
CA GLU A 209 -4.89 -21.89 4.30
C GLU A 209 -5.98 -21.88 5.37
N SER A 210 -5.75 -21.18 6.51
CA SER A 210 -6.68 -21.11 7.64
C SER A 210 -8.01 -20.43 7.28
N PHE A 211 -8.02 -19.63 6.20
CA PHE A 211 -9.22 -18.99 5.69
C PHE A 211 -9.35 -19.12 4.17
N SER A 212 -10.59 -19.10 3.71
CA SER A 212 -10.98 -18.98 2.30
C SER A 212 -12.09 -17.96 2.20
N ILE A 213 -12.37 -17.48 0.99
CA ILE A 213 -13.42 -16.50 0.65
C ILE A 213 -13.33 -15.14 1.37
N TYR A 214 -12.45 -14.97 2.36
CA TYR A 214 -12.27 -13.68 3.04
C TYR A 214 -11.47 -12.69 2.19
N GLY A 215 -10.58 -13.18 1.31
CA GLY A 215 -9.85 -12.37 0.33
C GLY A 215 -8.33 -12.32 0.54
N GLY A 216 -7.60 -12.07 -0.55
CA GLY A 216 -6.16 -11.74 -0.52
C GLY A 216 -5.21 -12.92 -0.63
N ASN A 217 -5.42 -14.00 0.13
CA ASN A 217 -4.61 -15.22 0.03
C ASN A 217 -4.89 -16.00 -1.27
N VAL A 218 -4.05 -16.99 -1.59
CA VAL A 218 -4.20 -17.80 -2.82
C VAL A 218 -5.55 -18.50 -2.85
N LYS A 219 -5.95 -19.15 -1.74
CA LYS A 219 -7.22 -19.90 -1.65
C LYS A 219 -8.45 -19.03 -1.90
N SER A 220 -8.51 -17.82 -1.33
CA SER A 220 -9.61 -16.88 -1.60
C SER A 220 -9.56 -16.34 -3.02
N THR A 221 -8.36 -16.01 -3.51
CA THR A 221 -8.18 -15.49 -4.87
C THR A 221 -8.69 -16.47 -5.92
N MET A 222 -8.38 -17.77 -5.75
CA MET A 222 -8.88 -18.83 -6.62
C MET A 222 -10.39 -19.06 -6.51
N ALA A 223 -11.00 -18.73 -5.37
CA ALA A 223 -12.46 -18.82 -5.18
C ALA A 223 -13.26 -17.69 -5.87
N GLY A 224 -12.59 -16.67 -6.42
CA GLY A 224 -13.23 -15.51 -7.06
C GLY A 224 -12.76 -14.15 -6.51
N GLU A 225 -12.03 -14.13 -5.41
CA GLU A 225 -11.63 -12.89 -4.72
C GLU A 225 -10.35 -12.24 -5.30
N PHE A 226 -10.18 -12.33 -6.62
CA PHE A 226 -8.96 -11.87 -7.29
C PHE A 226 -8.86 -10.34 -7.35
N SER A 227 -9.99 -9.66 -7.54
CA SER A 227 -10.05 -8.21 -7.51
C SER A 227 -9.69 -7.66 -6.12
N PHE A 228 -10.07 -8.38 -5.05
CA PHE A 228 -9.64 -8.07 -3.68
C PHE A 228 -8.12 -8.20 -3.55
N SER A 229 -7.52 -9.26 -4.09
CA SER A 229 -6.07 -9.49 -4.05
C SER A 229 -5.29 -8.35 -4.73
N ILE A 230 -5.72 -7.93 -5.92
CA ILE A 230 -5.16 -6.78 -6.64
C ILE A 230 -5.28 -5.50 -5.81
N ALA A 231 -6.49 -5.25 -5.29
CA ALA A 231 -6.81 -4.07 -4.52
C ALA A 231 -6.03 -3.99 -3.20
N LEU A 232 -5.79 -5.13 -2.53
CA LEU A 232 -4.96 -5.24 -1.34
C LEU A 232 -3.49 -4.89 -1.65
N SER A 233 -2.93 -5.45 -2.73
CA SER A 233 -1.57 -5.16 -3.17
C SER A 233 -1.37 -3.67 -3.49
N LEU A 234 -2.28 -3.08 -4.28
CA LEU A 234 -2.29 -1.65 -4.56
C LEU A 234 -2.45 -0.81 -3.29
N GLY A 235 -3.31 -1.23 -2.36
CA GLY A 235 -3.53 -0.55 -1.08
C GLY A 235 -2.27 -0.48 -0.21
N ILE A 236 -1.52 -1.57 -0.11
CA ILE A 236 -0.24 -1.61 0.63
C ILE A 236 0.81 -0.72 -0.04
N LEU A 237 0.90 -0.74 -1.38
CA LEU A 237 1.78 0.19 -2.11
C LEU A 237 1.35 1.65 -1.90
N GLY A 238 0.03 1.91 -1.90
CA GLY A 238 -0.59 3.20 -1.62
C GLY A 238 -0.25 3.72 -0.22
N LEU A 239 -0.31 2.85 0.80
CA LEU A 239 0.17 3.18 2.15
C LEU A 239 1.65 3.60 2.13
N GLY A 240 2.50 2.86 1.42
CA GLY A 240 3.93 3.17 1.34
C GLY A 240 4.16 4.56 0.76
N LEU A 241 3.49 4.86 -0.36
CA LEU A 241 3.54 6.18 -1.00
C LEU A 241 2.99 7.29 -0.10
N PHE A 242 1.89 7.03 0.62
CA PHE A 242 1.30 7.97 1.54
C PHE A 242 2.21 8.25 2.74
N ALA A 243 2.80 7.22 3.35
CA ALA A 243 3.79 7.36 4.42
C ALA A 243 5.01 8.17 3.96
N ARG A 244 5.54 7.87 2.77
CA ARG A 244 6.67 8.62 2.20
C ARG A 244 6.33 10.08 1.92
N GLY A 245 5.11 10.35 1.48
CA GLY A 245 4.66 11.69 1.20
C GLY A 245 4.31 12.51 2.44
N LEU A 246 3.78 11.89 3.51
CA LEU A 246 3.63 12.53 4.83
C LEU A 246 4.97 12.99 5.38
N GLU A 247 6.03 12.23 5.12
CA GLU A 247 7.37 12.56 5.57
C GLU A 247 8.06 13.65 4.71
N THR A 248 7.87 13.61 3.39
CA THR A 248 8.64 14.44 2.44
C THR A 248 7.86 15.60 1.82
N GLY A 249 6.54 15.63 1.97
CA GLY A 249 5.63 16.53 1.25
C GLY A 249 5.51 16.24 -0.26
N LYS A 250 6.16 15.20 -0.78
CA LYS A 250 6.22 14.85 -2.21
C LYS A 250 5.27 13.69 -2.55
N HIS A 251 5.12 13.38 -3.84
CA HIS A 251 4.38 12.22 -4.36
C HIS A 251 2.84 12.25 -4.22
N ARG A 252 2.22 13.39 -3.87
CA ARG A 252 0.76 13.56 -3.74
C ARG A 252 -0.05 12.88 -4.84
N GLY A 253 0.22 13.22 -6.11
CA GLY A 253 -0.52 12.66 -7.24
C GLY A 253 -0.33 11.15 -7.41
N LYS A 254 0.88 10.63 -7.18
CA LYS A 254 1.15 9.18 -7.26
C LYS A 254 0.44 8.42 -6.14
N ALA A 255 0.50 8.94 -4.91
CA ALA A 255 -0.19 8.36 -3.77
C ALA A 255 -1.71 8.36 -4.00
N ALA A 256 -2.29 9.49 -4.38
CA ALA A 256 -3.72 9.61 -4.66
C ALA A 256 -4.19 8.67 -5.78
N MET A 257 -3.42 8.56 -6.87
CA MET A 257 -3.73 7.67 -7.99
C MET A 257 -3.71 6.19 -7.58
N ILE A 258 -2.67 5.74 -6.89
CA ILE A 258 -2.57 4.32 -6.46
C ILE A 258 -3.64 3.99 -5.40
N ILE A 259 -3.92 4.90 -4.47
CA ILE A 259 -5.02 4.74 -3.51
C ILE A 259 -6.36 4.65 -4.22
N ALA A 260 -6.63 5.54 -5.18
CA ALA A 260 -7.87 5.51 -5.96
C ALA A 260 -8.01 4.21 -6.77
N LEU A 261 -6.93 3.74 -7.40
CA LEU A 261 -6.92 2.46 -8.11
C LEU A 261 -7.19 1.28 -7.17
N ALA A 262 -6.62 1.28 -5.96
CA ALA A 262 -6.94 0.26 -4.96
C ALA A 262 -8.44 0.27 -4.61
N MET A 263 -8.98 1.44 -4.25
CA MET A 263 -10.39 1.61 -3.88
C MET A 263 -11.34 1.20 -5.01
N LEU A 264 -11.08 1.63 -6.25
CA LEU A 264 -11.90 1.26 -7.42
C LEU A 264 -11.78 -0.23 -7.78
N SER A 265 -10.67 -0.88 -7.41
CA SER A 265 -10.45 -2.30 -7.71
C SER A 265 -11.26 -3.24 -6.82
N HIS A 266 -11.74 -2.81 -5.65
CA HIS A 266 -12.61 -3.62 -4.81
C HIS A 266 -13.39 -2.80 -3.77
N GLY A 267 -14.71 -3.00 -3.68
CA GLY A 267 -15.58 -2.24 -2.76
C GLY A 267 -15.20 -2.35 -1.27
N LEU A 268 -14.80 -3.55 -0.81
CA LEU A 268 -14.34 -3.71 0.58
C LEU A 268 -13.02 -3.00 0.88
N VAL A 269 -12.10 -2.96 -0.08
CA VAL A 269 -10.87 -2.19 0.03
C VAL A 269 -11.22 -0.71 0.11
N MET A 270 -12.18 -0.25 -0.70
CA MET A 270 -12.72 1.11 -0.61
C MET A 270 -13.31 1.43 0.75
N LEU A 271 -13.89 0.46 1.46
CA LEU A 271 -14.45 0.66 2.78
C LEU A 271 -13.37 0.74 3.88
N VAL A 272 -12.38 -0.15 3.84
CA VAL A 272 -11.37 -0.30 4.92
C VAL A 272 -10.21 0.69 4.80
N TRP A 273 -9.69 0.90 3.59
CA TRP A 273 -8.48 1.70 3.40
C TRP A 273 -8.59 3.16 3.81
N PRO A 274 -9.72 3.87 3.62
CA PRO A 274 -9.86 5.23 4.12
C PRO A 274 -9.61 5.33 5.63
N PHE A 275 -10.07 4.36 6.42
CA PHE A 275 -9.80 4.32 7.87
C PHE A 275 -8.31 4.08 8.16
N LEU A 276 -7.67 3.14 7.47
CA LEU A 276 -6.25 2.89 7.66
C LEU A 276 -5.38 4.10 7.27
N LEU A 277 -5.73 4.77 6.16
CA LEU A 277 -5.08 6.01 5.72
C LEU A 277 -5.31 7.15 6.71
N LEU A 278 -6.52 7.26 7.26
CA LEU A 278 -6.85 8.24 8.31
C LEU A 278 -6.04 7.98 9.58
N ILE A 279 -5.95 6.73 10.06
CA ILE A 279 -5.15 6.38 11.22
C ILE A 279 -3.68 6.73 10.97
N MET A 280 -3.12 6.39 9.81
CA MET A 280 -1.74 6.74 9.48
C MET A 280 -1.56 8.27 9.44
N TRP A 281 -2.50 9.00 8.86
CA TRP A 281 -2.47 10.46 8.82
C TRP A 281 -2.51 11.07 10.23
N LEU A 282 -3.37 10.56 11.11
CA LEU A 282 -3.47 10.99 12.51
C LEU A 282 -2.18 10.73 13.29
N VAL A 283 -1.56 9.56 13.11
CA VAL A 283 -0.27 9.21 13.76
C VAL A 283 0.85 10.16 13.34
N TRP A 284 0.83 10.64 12.10
CA TRP A 284 1.81 11.57 11.56
C TRP A 284 1.48 13.05 11.76
N MET A 285 0.28 13.38 12.26
CA MET A 285 -0.33 14.70 12.10
C MET A 285 0.51 15.85 12.67
N ASP A 286 0.73 16.86 11.82
CA ASP A 286 1.19 18.20 12.19
C ASP A 286 0.59 19.23 11.20
N ARG A 287 0.85 20.53 11.38
CA ARG A 287 0.29 21.58 10.50
C ARG A 287 0.62 21.39 9.01
N THR A 288 1.84 20.95 8.69
CA THR A 288 2.28 20.77 7.29
C THR A 288 1.73 19.49 6.67
N ARG A 289 1.70 18.42 7.48
CA ARG A 289 1.21 17.10 7.08
C ARG A 289 -0.30 17.05 7.01
N PHE A 290 -1.00 17.92 7.73
CA PHE A 290 -2.43 18.14 7.58
C PHE A 290 -2.78 18.49 6.14
N VAL A 291 -2.14 19.52 5.57
CA VAL A 291 -2.42 19.95 4.19
C VAL A 291 -2.05 18.84 3.20
N TYR A 292 -0.92 18.17 3.39
CA TYR A 292 -0.54 17.03 2.54
C TYR A 292 -1.59 15.91 2.58
N GLY A 293 -1.99 15.48 3.78
CA GLY A 293 -2.95 14.38 3.95
C GLY A 293 -4.32 14.74 3.40
N LEU A 294 -4.83 15.92 3.75
CA LEU A 294 -6.11 16.43 3.26
C LEU A 294 -6.14 16.49 1.72
N THR A 295 -5.15 17.14 1.10
CA THR A 295 -5.11 17.27 -0.36
C THR A 295 -4.96 15.93 -1.07
N THR A 296 -4.15 15.01 -0.52
CA THR A 296 -3.95 13.68 -1.12
C THR A 296 -5.20 12.82 -1.02
N LEU A 297 -5.83 12.76 0.15
CA LEU A 297 -7.04 11.95 0.39
C LEU A 297 -8.26 12.54 -0.31
N LEU A 298 -8.40 13.87 -0.36
CA LEU A 298 -9.43 14.54 -1.15
C LEU A 298 -9.26 14.23 -2.64
N THR A 299 -8.03 14.31 -3.17
CA THR A 299 -7.76 13.95 -4.57
C THR A 299 -8.12 12.49 -4.85
N ALA A 300 -7.72 11.57 -3.97
CA ALA A 300 -8.11 10.15 -4.11
C ALA A 300 -9.64 9.99 -4.09
N GLY A 301 -10.34 10.65 -3.15
CA GLY A 301 -11.79 10.66 -3.07
C GLY A 301 -12.44 11.14 -4.37
N LEU A 302 -12.00 12.27 -4.90
CA LEU A 302 -12.48 12.83 -6.18
C LEU A 302 -12.22 11.89 -7.37
N LEU A 303 -11.04 11.25 -7.43
CA LEU A 303 -10.73 10.26 -8.47
C LEU A 303 -11.64 9.04 -8.41
N THR A 304 -12.17 8.69 -7.23
CA THR A 304 -13.13 7.58 -7.08
C THR A 304 -14.60 8.01 -7.19
N ALA A 305 -14.89 9.31 -7.12
CA ALA A 305 -16.24 9.85 -6.93
C ALA A 305 -17.22 9.45 -8.02
N PHE A 306 -16.75 9.33 -9.27
CA PHE A 306 -17.58 8.94 -10.41
C PHE A 306 -18.21 7.55 -10.23
N TRP A 307 -17.59 6.67 -9.44
CA TRP A 307 -18.10 5.33 -9.15
C TRP A 307 -18.70 5.26 -7.74
N SER A 308 -18.05 5.86 -6.75
CA SER A 308 -18.44 5.73 -5.36
C SER A 308 -19.69 6.50 -4.96
N VAL A 309 -19.88 7.71 -5.49
CA VAL A 309 -21.10 8.49 -5.23
C VAL A 309 -22.32 7.76 -5.81
N PRO A 310 -22.31 7.31 -7.08
CA PRO A 310 -23.45 6.58 -7.60
C PRO A 310 -23.66 5.19 -6.96
N PHE A 311 -22.59 4.54 -6.49
CA PHE A 311 -22.67 3.31 -5.68
C PHE A 311 -23.43 3.58 -4.37
N LEU A 312 -23.00 4.58 -3.59
CA LEU A 312 -23.59 4.91 -2.29
C LEU A 312 -25.04 5.38 -2.40
N LEU A 313 -25.37 6.18 -3.41
CA LEU A 313 -26.75 6.60 -3.66
C LEU A 313 -27.65 5.47 -4.19
N GLY A 314 -27.04 4.38 -4.66
CA GLY A 314 -27.71 3.23 -5.26
C GLY A 314 -27.81 2.01 -4.36
N THR A 315 -27.33 2.04 -3.11
CA THR A 315 -27.22 0.85 -2.25
C THR A 315 -28.53 0.08 -2.07
N LYS A 316 -29.68 0.77 -2.09
CA LYS A 316 -31.01 0.15 -2.03
C LYS A 316 -31.34 -0.80 -3.19
N TYR A 317 -30.61 -0.71 -4.30
CA TYR A 317 -30.76 -1.59 -5.47
C TYR A 317 -29.74 -2.72 -5.51
N MET A 318 -28.83 -2.79 -4.53
CA MET A 318 -27.84 -3.84 -4.43
C MET A 318 -28.49 -5.14 -3.95
N THR A 319 -28.05 -6.27 -4.50
CA THR A 319 -28.43 -7.59 -3.99
C THR A 319 -27.79 -7.83 -2.63
N ASP A 320 -28.61 -8.13 -1.63
CA ASP A 320 -28.14 -8.59 -0.33
C ASP A 320 -27.70 -10.07 -0.44
N MET A 321 -26.43 -10.34 -0.18
CA MET A 321 -25.89 -11.70 -0.15
C MET A 321 -26.37 -12.51 1.08
N LYS A 322 -27.05 -11.86 2.04
CA LYS A 322 -27.61 -12.45 3.26
C LYS A 322 -26.61 -13.26 4.08
N TYR A 323 -25.33 -12.91 4.00
CA TYR A 323 -24.32 -13.51 4.87
C TYR A 323 -24.69 -13.23 6.33
N GLY A 324 -24.71 -14.26 7.17
CA GLY A 324 -24.85 -14.08 8.61
C GLY A 324 -23.61 -13.40 9.19
N PHE A 325 -23.77 -12.64 10.27
CA PHE A 325 -22.64 -12.13 11.03
C PHE A 325 -21.81 -13.30 11.57
N ARG A 326 -20.51 -13.06 11.79
CA ARG A 326 -19.65 -13.99 12.54
C ARG A 326 -19.10 -13.34 13.81
N PRO A 327 -18.85 -14.11 14.87
CA PRO A 327 -19.07 -15.54 14.98
C PRO A 327 -20.56 -15.92 15.01
N SER A 328 -20.90 -17.08 14.45
CA SER A 328 -22.25 -17.63 14.42
C SER A 328 -22.27 -19.05 14.99
N GLY A 329 -22.90 -19.21 16.16
CA GLY A 329 -23.04 -20.51 16.83
C GLY A 329 -21.96 -20.82 17.86
N PRO A 330 -22.06 -21.99 18.54
CA PRO A 330 -21.22 -22.31 19.69
C PRO A 330 -19.77 -22.71 19.34
N ASN A 331 -19.49 -23.05 18.08
CA ASN A 331 -18.17 -23.49 17.60
C ASN A 331 -17.45 -22.40 16.78
N ASP A 332 -17.95 -21.17 16.82
CA ASP A 332 -17.37 -20.01 16.13
C ASP A 332 -17.15 -18.92 17.18
N SER A 333 -15.97 -18.31 17.20
CA SER A 333 -15.64 -17.31 18.20
C SER A 333 -14.75 -16.21 17.63
N PHE A 334 -14.81 -15.02 18.24
CA PHE A 334 -13.86 -13.96 17.92
C PHE A 334 -12.41 -14.37 18.20
N TRP A 335 -12.19 -15.31 19.12
CA TRP A 335 -10.87 -15.84 19.37
C TRP A 335 -10.34 -16.58 18.14
N ASP A 336 -11.11 -17.51 17.59
CA ASP A 336 -10.72 -18.27 16.38
C ASP A 336 -10.58 -17.35 15.16
N MET A 337 -11.40 -16.31 15.08
CA MET A 337 -11.27 -15.28 14.04
C MET A 337 -9.99 -14.46 14.19
N PHE A 338 -9.61 -14.05 15.40
CA PHE A 338 -8.41 -13.23 15.60
C PHE A 338 -7.13 -14.06 15.66
N PHE A 339 -7.19 -15.33 16.02
CA PHE A 339 -6.08 -16.25 16.20
C PHE A 339 -6.37 -17.53 15.42
N PRO A 340 -6.27 -17.49 14.07
CA PRO A 340 -6.73 -18.58 13.20
C PRO A 340 -5.70 -19.71 13.04
N TRP A 341 -4.52 -19.59 13.64
CA TRP A 341 -3.42 -20.52 13.45
C TRP A 341 -3.34 -21.51 14.62
N THR A 342 -2.39 -22.44 14.53
CA THR A 342 -2.07 -23.29 15.69
C THR A 342 -1.63 -22.42 16.87
N PRO A 343 -1.87 -22.83 18.13
CA PRO A 343 -1.50 -22.04 19.30
C PRO A 343 -0.02 -21.60 19.31
N PHE A 344 0.88 -22.46 18.83
CA PHE A 344 2.30 -22.15 18.70
C PHE A 344 2.54 -20.99 17.71
N LEU A 345 1.92 -21.05 16.53
CA LEU A 345 2.08 -20.00 15.51
C LEU A 345 1.43 -18.70 15.95
N ASP A 346 0.25 -18.74 16.57
CA ASP A 346 -0.40 -17.53 17.08
C ASP A 346 0.41 -16.86 18.19
N LEU A 347 1.01 -17.65 19.09
CA LEU A 347 1.92 -17.14 20.11
C LEU A 347 3.16 -16.49 19.47
N LEU A 348 3.74 -17.11 18.45
CA LEU A 348 4.90 -16.58 17.75
C LEU A 348 4.54 -15.26 17.03
N VAL A 349 3.50 -15.28 16.18
CA VAL A 349 3.10 -14.14 15.37
C VAL A 349 2.68 -12.98 16.26
N THR A 350 1.78 -13.22 17.21
CA THR A 350 1.26 -12.18 18.11
C THR A 350 2.33 -11.71 19.08
N GLY A 351 3.17 -12.61 19.61
CA GLY A 351 4.25 -12.27 20.52
C GLY A 351 5.26 -11.32 19.87
N PHE A 352 5.76 -11.65 18.68
CA PHE A 352 6.67 -10.75 17.97
C PHE A 352 5.98 -9.50 17.45
N ALA A 353 4.70 -9.55 17.04
CA ALA A 353 3.96 -8.35 16.66
C ALA A 353 3.80 -7.38 17.86
N LEU A 354 3.56 -7.90 19.07
CA LEU A 354 3.49 -7.10 20.29
C LEU A 354 4.85 -6.47 20.62
N VAL A 355 5.94 -7.24 20.54
CA VAL A 355 7.30 -6.69 20.70
C VAL A 355 7.55 -5.60 19.67
N GLY A 356 7.20 -5.84 18.40
CA GLY A 356 7.30 -4.87 17.33
C GLY A 356 6.53 -3.58 17.63
N PHE A 357 5.29 -3.69 18.10
CA PHE A 357 4.48 -2.53 18.45
C PHE A 357 5.08 -1.73 19.60
N VAL A 358 5.44 -2.40 20.70
CA VAL A 358 6.04 -1.76 21.88
C VAL A 358 7.34 -1.06 21.51
N VAL A 359 8.23 -1.73 20.78
CA VAL A 359 9.50 -1.13 20.33
C VAL A 359 9.26 0.04 19.37
N ALA A 360 8.26 -0.05 18.49
CA ALA A 360 7.92 1.05 17.60
C ALA A 360 7.48 2.30 18.37
N VAL A 361 6.63 2.14 19.39
CA VAL A 361 6.19 3.23 20.27
C VAL A 361 7.37 3.80 21.05
N MET A 362 8.18 2.95 21.69
CA MET A 362 9.36 3.37 22.46
C MET A 362 10.38 4.15 21.61
N LYS A 363 10.61 3.70 20.37
CA LYS A 363 11.55 4.35 19.43
C LYS A 363 10.91 5.49 18.62
N ARG A 364 9.63 5.81 18.87
CA ARG A 364 8.85 6.79 18.08
C ARG A 364 8.87 6.50 16.58
N ASN A 365 8.92 5.22 16.20
CA ASN A 365 8.75 4.80 14.82
C ASN A 365 7.26 4.85 14.47
N LEU A 366 6.83 5.98 13.92
CA LEU A 366 5.43 6.26 13.58
C LEU A 366 4.79 5.20 12.69
N ASN A 367 5.52 4.68 11.71
CA ASN A 367 5.01 3.66 10.79
C ASN A 367 4.83 2.29 11.48
N GLY A 368 5.74 1.93 12.39
CA GLY A 368 5.58 0.71 13.20
C GLY A 368 4.44 0.85 14.23
N ALA A 369 4.28 2.04 14.83
CA ALA A 369 3.18 2.33 15.75
C ALA A 369 1.83 2.29 15.01
N PHE A 370 1.77 2.85 13.80
CA PHE A 370 0.61 2.77 12.92
C PHE A 370 0.18 1.31 12.69
N LEU A 371 1.10 0.40 12.35
CA LEU A 371 0.75 -1.01 12.12
C LEU A 371 0.07 -1.64 13.34
N GLY A 372 0.56 -1.37 14.56
CA GLY A 372 -0.06 -1.89 15.78
C GLY A 372 -1.41 -1.27 16.09
N ILE A 373 -1.55 0.05 15.96
CA ILE A 373 -2.83 0.76 16.12
C ILE A 373 -3.85 0.26 15.10
N ALA A 374 -3.43 0.04 13.86
CA ALA A 374 -4.26 -0.51 12.79
C ALA A 374 -4.73 -1.93 13.10
N CYS A 375 -3.89 -2.80 13.67
CA CYS A 375 -4.31 -4.14 14.10
C CYS A 375 -5.39 -4.07 15.18
N ILE A 376 -5.21 -3.23 16.21
CA ILE A 376 -6.20 -3.04 17.27
C ILE A 376 -7.52 -2.50 16.69
N PHE A 377 -7.41 -1.49 15.82
CA PHE A 377 -8.57 -0.94 15.12
C PHE A 377 -9.30 -2.01 14.31
N LEU A 378 -8.60 -2.86 13.54
CA LEU A 378 -9.23 -3.88 12.72
C LEU A 378 -9.90 -4.98 13.57
N MET A 379 -9.33 -5.34 14.72
CA MET A 379 -10.01 -6.23 15.68
C MET A 379 -11.31 -5.60 16.20
N ALA A 380 -11.25 -4.35 16.65
CA ALA A 380 -12.43 -3.62 17.11
C ALA A 380 -13.48 -3.44 16.00
N PHE A 381 -13.03 -3.13 14.78
CA PHE A 381 -13.89 -2.92 13.62
C PHE A 381 -14.57 -4.23 13.20
N THR A 382 -13.86 -5.36 13.27
CA THR A 382 -14.42 -6.70 13.03
C THR A 382 -15.52 -7.04 14.04
N TYR A 383 -15.34 -6.64 15.30
CA TYR A 383 -16.35 -6.82 16.33
C TYR A 383 -17.58 -5.93 16.10
N VAL A 384 -17.37 -4.64 15.82
CA VAL A 384 -18.47 -3.67 15.61
C VAL A 384 -19.24 -3.97 14.32
N ALA A 385 -18.56 -4.38 13.26
CA ALA A 385 -19.18 -4.68 11.97
C ALA A 385 -20.09 -5.92 11.98
N LYS A 386 -20.11 -6.71 13.06
CA LYS A 386 -21.00 -7.87 13.19
C LYS A 386 -22.48 -7.48 13.04
N ASP A 387 -22.85 -6.29 13.52
CA ASP A 387 -24.24 -5.80 13.52
C ASP A 387 -24.58 -5.00 12.25
N SER A 388 -23.78 -5.14 11.18
CA SER A 388 -23.80 -4.31 9.96
C SER A 388 -23.31 -2.87 10.18
N LEU A 389 -22.86 -2.24 9.09
CA LEU A 389 -22.51 -0.82 9.15
C LEU A 389 -23.74 0.04 8.84
N PRO A 390 -23.94 1.15 9.57
CA PRO A 390 -24.96 2.12 9.22
C PRO A 390 -24.83 2.54 7.75
N ILE A 391 -25.95 2.73 7.05
CA ILE A 391 -26.06 3.28 5.68
C ILE A 391 -25.67 2.30 4.55
N ILE A 392 -24.58 1.54 4.71
CA ILE A 392 -24.03 0.69 3.63
C ILE A 392 -24.67 -0.72 3.60
N GLY A 393 -25.25 -1.16 4.72
CA GLY A 393 -25.81 -2.50 4.88
C GLY A 393 -24.78 -3.49 5.44
N LEU A 394 -25.08 -4.79 5.30
CA LEU A 394 -24.37 -5.85 6.00
C LEU A 394 -22.99 -6.10 5.37
N LEU A 395 -21.96 -5.41 5.87
CA LEU A 395 -20.58 -5.84 5.71
C LEU A 395 -20.41 -7.17 6.43
N TRP A 396 -20.13 -8.23 5.68
CA TRP A 396 -19.77 -9.50 6.29
C TRP A 396 -18.41 -9.37 6.99
N ASN A 397 -18.43 -9.31 8.32
CA ASN A 397 -17.29 -8.89 9.13
C ASN A 397 -16.00 -9.74 9.01
N PRO A 398 -16.02 -11.05 8.66
CA PRO A 398 -14.78 -11.80 8.40
C PRO A 398 -13.94 -11.21 7.27
N ARG A 399 -14.53 -10.43 6.36
CA ARG A 399 -13.81 -9.78 5.26
C ARG A 399 -12.84 -8.69 5.72
N LEU A 400 -12.87 -8.33 7.01
CA LEU A 400 -11.89 -7.43 7.64
C LEU A 400 -10.62 -8.18 8.11
N LEU A 401 -10.72 -9.49 8.32
CA LEU A 401 -9.63 -10.31 8.88
C LEU A 401 -8.38 -10.38 7.98
N PRO A 402 -8.47 -10.43 6.63
CA PRO A 402 -7.26 -10.45 5.81
C PRO A 402 -6.36 -9.23 6.01
N PHE A 403 -6.95 -8.05 6.24
CA PHE A 403 -6.19 -6.84 6.55
C PHE A 403 -5.48 -7.00 7.90
N LEU A 404 -6.18 -7.52 8.91
CA LEU A 404 -5.61 -7.76 10.24
C LEU A 404 -4.43 -8.74 10.16
N TYR A 405 -4.62 -9.88 9.49
CA TYR A 405 -3.59 -10.91 9.39
C TYR A 405 -2.34 -10.39 8.67
N LEU A 406 -2.51 -9.72 7.54
CA LEU A 406 -1.39 -9.15 6.79
C LEU A 406 -0.65 -8.10 7.63
N LEU A 407 -1.35 -7.11 8.21
CA LEU A 407 -0.70 -6.07 8.99
C LEU A 407 -0.02 -6.62 10.24
N ARG A 408 -0.60 -7.64 10.88
CA ARG A 408 0.01 -8.34 12.03
C ARG A 408 1.27 -9.08 11.62
N LEU A 409 1.29 -9.76 10.47
CA LEU A 409 2.50 -10.42 9.94
C LEU A 409 3.59 -9.40 9.58
N LEU A 410 3.24 -8.25 9.01
CA LEU A 410 4.21 -7.16 8.76
C LEU A 410 4.81 -6.63 10.07
N LEU A 411 3.98 -6.46 11.10
CA LEU A 411 4.40 -6.01 12.42
C LEU A 411 5.25 -7.05 13.15
N MET A 412 4.92 -8.34 13.01
CA MET A 412 5.72 -9.47 13.47
C MET A 412 7.14 -9.41 12.89
N MET A 413 7.27 -9.21 11.57
CA MET A 413 8.57 -9.09 10.91
C MET A 413 9.41 -7.91 11.43
N TYR A 414 8.75 -6.79 11.72
CA TYR A 414 9.40 -5.66 12.39
C TYR A 414 9.89 -6.04 13.80
N GLY A 415 9.05 -6.73 14.58
CA GLY A 415 9.40 -7.22 15.92
C GLY A 415 10.57 -8.21 15.93
N ILE A 416 10.58 -9.19 15.01
CA ILE A 416 11.70 -10.13 14.84
C ILE A 416 13.00 -9.39 14.59
N ALA A 417 13.00 -8.43 13.64
CA ALA A 417 14.19 -7.66 13.32
C ALA A 417 14.69 -6.82 14.52
N GLU A 418 13.77 -6.22 15.29
CA GLU A 418 14.13 -5.46 16.48
C GLU A 418 14.66 -6.34 17.61
N THR A 419 14.08 -7.52 17.82
CA THR A 419 14.60 -8.52 18.78
C THR A 419 16.00 -8.97 18.37
N ALA A 420 16.21 -9.30 17.08
CA ALA A 420 17.53 -9.68 16.58
C ALA A 420 18.57 -8.56 16.81
N ARG A 421 18.22 -7.30 16.50
CA ARG A 421 19.10 -6.15 16.77
C ARG A 421 19.42 -5.99 18.25
N PHE A 422 18.44 -6.19 19.12
CA PHE A 422 18.64 -6.14 20.56
C PHE A 422 19.61 -7.23 21.03
N LEU A 423 19.42 -8.47 20.57
CA LEU A 423 20.30 -9.60 20.89
C LEU A 423 21.73 -9.36 20.38
N VAL A 424 21.91 -8.94 19.13
CA VAL A 424 23.25 -8.63 18.58
C VAL A 424 23.96 -7.55 19.38
N ARG A 425 23.25 -6.45 19.72
CA ARG A 425 23.83 -5.39 20.58
C ARG A 425 24.20 -5.91 21.96
N GLY A 426 23.34 -6.75 22.55
CA GLY A 426 23.59 -7.38 23.85
C GLY A 426 24.81 -8.29 23.85
N VAL A 427 25.07 -9.00 22.75
CA VAL A 427 26.28 -9.82 22.58
C VAL A 427 27.52 -8.94 22.37
N GLN A 428 27.45 -7.92 21.52
CA GLN A 428 28.57 -7.02 21.23
C GLN A 428 29.00 -6.17 22.44
N MET A 429 28.07 -5.83 23.34
CA MET A 429 28.35 -5.04 24.54
C MET A 429 28.86 -5.88 25.73
N ARG A 430 28.91 -7.21 25.62
CA ARG A 430 29.48 -8.06 26.67
C ARG A 430 31.01 -8.05 26.56
N PRO A 431 31.76 -7.61 27.59
CA PRO A 431 33.19 -7.86 27.63
C PRO A 431 33.41 -9.38 27.65
N LEU A 432 34.41 -9.87 26.91
CA LEU A 432 34.85 -11.25 27.01
C LEU A 432 35.23 -11.50 28.48
N THR A 433 34.52 -12.42 29.12
CA THR A 433 34.90 -12.86 30.47
C THR A 433 36.03 -13.85 30.35
N VAL A 434 36.96 -13.82 31.30
CA VAL A 434 38.10 -14.75 31.38
C VAL A 434 37.65 -16.20 31.21
N ARG A 435 36.50 -16.58 31.80
CA ARG A 435 35.93 -17.94 31.65
C ARG A 435 35.53 -18.26 30.20
N THR A 436 35.01 -17.30 29.46
CA THR A 436 34.63 -17.48 28.05
C THR A 436 35.89 -17.61 27.19
N GLU A 437 36.93 -16.81 27.46
CA GLU A 437 38.24 -16.96 26.80
C GLU A 437 38.89 -18.31 27.10
N TRP A 438 38.83 -18.79 28.35
CA TRP A 438 39.33 -20.12 28.71
C TRP A 438 38.58 -21.24 28.00
N ILE A 439 37.24 -21.18 27.94
CA ILE A 439 36.43 -22.19 27.23
C ILE A 439 36.71 -22.13 25.73
N THR A 440 36.80 -20.94 25.14
CA THR A 440 37.15 -20.78 23.73
C THR A 440 38.57 -21.28 23.46
N GLY A 441 39.54 -21.01 24.34
CA GLY A 441 40.90 -21.53 24.25
C GLY A 441 40.94 -23.05 24.34
N LEU A 442 40.19 -23.65 25.26
CA LEU A 442 40.12 -25.11 25.45
C LEU A 442 39.46 -25.82 24.25
N VAL A 443 38.37 -25.25 23.71
CA VAL A 443 37.69 -25.75 22.51
C VAL A 443 38.58 -25.59 21.28
N THR A 444 39.30 -24.48 21.14
CA THR A 444 40.25 -24.26 20.04
C THR A 444 41.42 -25.24 20.12
N PHE A 445 41.95 -25.50 21.32
CA PHE A 445 42.98 -26.51 21.55
C PHE A 445 42.51 -27.91 21.15
N CYS A 446 41.29 -28.32 21.50
CA CYS A 446 40.74 -29.62 21.10
C CYS A 446 40.36 -29.75 19.61
N LEU A 447 40.26 -28.63 18.88
CA LEU A 447 39.94 -28.62 17.45
C LEU A 447 41.19 -28.50 16.57
N VAL A 448 42.30 -28.00 17.11
CA VAL A 448 43.55 -27.74 16.38
C VAL A 448 44.68 -28.69 16.80
N GLY A 449 44.66 -29.22 18.02
CA GLY A 449 45.52 -30.32 18.49
C GLY A 449 44.77 -31.63 18.47
#